data_AF-A0A971I188-F1
#
_entry.id   AF-A0A971I188-F1
#
_cell.length_a   1.000
_cell.length_b   1.000
_cell.length_c   1.000
_cell.angle_alpha   90.00
_cell.angle_beta   90.00
_cell.angle_gamma   90.00
#
_symmetry.space_group_name_H-M   'P 1'
#
loop_
_entity.id
_entity.type
_entity.pdbx_description
1 polymer ?
#
loop_
_entity_poly.entity_id
_entity_poly.type
_entity_poly.pdbx_seq_one_letter_code
_entity_poly.pdbx_strand_id
1 'polypeptide(L)'
;MKKRAIWIIVILFLLSGIVYVGYTIYQIMNPESLFEPQEPEEEDVVPQPEEEEEEEEEEPPPPEEPPVEEYRFDEKRLNLLLLGLDASVERYEVMRAFRTDTIILISIDFENQEVYMISIPRDSYVKIPGRKNRDRINSAFVWGGGFDGGGFERTIETVSDFLGGVPIHYYAAVDMNVFKEIIDIMGGVMFDVDVPVKMAGRELKTGLQRLNGQQVLDYCRNRRSPRGDIDRIERQQKMVLAIFDQLKTTEQLLKVGQYYQAISGKVYTNLNVKQIAALGVFALKLDFSQIHTYSIPGDFLNIDGISYWGVNQYKKRDMIKEIFGTEIKVDPKDDVKYIKKQLEEERKALEAAIRDANGVINSVRQLMTDYADYVMQNEKVAVDLHIKKVQQAIEEEDRDAVNATAKELKDYADKLAQTWDQRKQEAAEKEEAAKAELEKARNNAVSTINWVKSEMEKRKDKISQEDREILNNLINGLEGVVNGQDKNAIITKTNDLTSKANEVFAKAEPSEDPQEEGDSTDGEEQQNEGNNESEG
;
A
#
# COMPACT_ATOMS: atom_id res chain seq x y z
N MET A 1 42.94 -45.97 63.94
CA MET A 1 42.02 -46.16 62.78
C MET A 1 41.67 -44.84 62.08
N LYS A 2 41.05 -43.85 62.74
CA LYS A 2 40.53 -42.60 62.13
C LYS A 2 41.43 -41.91 61.07
N LYS A 3 42.75 -41.74 61.31
CA LYS A 3 43.65 -41.09 60.34
C LYS A 3 43.75 -41.80 58.97
N ARG A 4 43.62 -43.14 58.90
CA ARG A 4 43.67 -43.87 57.62
C ARG A 4 42.38 -43.69 56.80
N ALA A 5 41.23 -43.64 57.47
CA ALA A 5 39.94 -43.38 56.81
C ALA A 5 39.88 -41.98 56.18
N ILE A 6 40.41 -40.96 56.87
CA ILE A 6 40.49 -39.58 56.33
C ILE A 6 41.31 -39.54 55.03
N TRP A 7 42.48 -40.20 55.00
CA TRP A 7 43.29 -40.26 53.77
C TRP A 7 42.58 -41.00 52.63
N ILE A 8 41.82 -42.07 52.90
CA ILE A 8 41.04 -42.77 51.89
C ILE A 8 39.95 -41.86 51.31
N ILE A 9 39.24 -41.11 52.15
CA ILE A 9 38.20 -40.16 51.69
C ILE A 9 38.83 -39.04 50.84
N VAL A 10 39.96 -38.48 51.25
CA VAL A 10 40.68 -37.46 50.47
C VAL A 10 41.15 -38.01 49.11
N ILE A 11 41.67 -39.24 49.08
CA ILE A 11 42.08 -39.89 47.82
C ILE A 11 40.87 -40.16 46.91
N LEU A 12 39.74 -40.62 47.46
CA LEU A 12 38.51 -40.81 46.68
C LEU A 12 37.96 -39.48 46.13
N PHE A 13 38.02 -38.39 46.90
CA PHE A 13 37.58 -37.07 46.46
C PHE A 13 38.51 -36.45 45.40
N LEU A 14 39.82 -36.72 45.49
CA LEU A 14 40.78 -36.36 44.44
C LEU A 14 40.59 -37.22 43.18
N LEU A 15 40.31 -38.51 43.33
CA LEU A 15 40.00 -39.40 42.19
C LEU A 15 38.69 -39.02 41.51
N SER A 16 37.62 -38.69 42.27
CA SER A 16 36.39 -38.17 41.68
C SER A 16 36.60 -36.81 41.00
N GLY A 17 37.46 -35.95 41.56
CA GLY A 17 37.91 -34.73 40.89
C GLY A 17 38.64 -34.99 39.58
N ILE A 18 39.58 -35.95 39.55
CA ILE A 18 40.31 -36.35 38.33
C ILE A 18 39.36 -36.97 37.30
N VAL A 19 38.42 -37.82 37.72
CA VAL A 19 37.41 -38.42 36.83
C VAL A 19 36.47 -37.35 36.29
N TYR A 20 36.00 -36.40 37.11
CA TYR A 20 35.14 -35.29 36.68
C TYR A 20 35.86 -34.33 35.72
N VAL A 21 37.13 -34.01 35.99
CA VAL A 21 37.96 -33.21 35.07
C VAL A 21 38.23 -33.97 33.77
N GLY A 22 38.56 -35.26 33.85
CA GLY A 22 38.77 -36.13 32.68
C GLY A 22 37.50 -36.27 31.83
N TYR A 23 36.34 -36.43 32.46
CA TYR A 23 35.02 -36.47 31.80
C TYR A 23 34.68 -35.12 31.16
N THR A 24 34.94 -33.99 31.85
CA THR A 24 34.73 -32.65 31.27
C THR A 24 35.65 -32.40 30.08
N ILE A 25 36.91 -32.86 30.13
CA ILE A 25 37.84 -32.79 28.99
C ILE A 25 37.36 -33.68 27.85
N TYR A 26 36.91 -34.91 28.14
CA TYR A 26 36.34 -35.84 27.17
C TYR A 26 35.11 -35.24 26.45
N GLN A 27 34.17 -34.65 27.19
CA GLN A 27 33.00 -33.94 26.64
C GLN A 27 33.42 -32.78 25.72
N ILE A 28 34.39 -31.95 26.14
CA ILE A 28 34.90 -30.83 25.33
C ILE A 28 35.62 -31.32 24.06
N MET A 29 36.27 -32.49 24.12
CA MET A 29 36.97 -33.09 22.97
C MET A 29 36.03 -33.81 21.98
N ASN A 30 34.83 -34.22 22.43
CA ASN A 30 33.78 -34.89 21.67
C ASN A 30 32.47 -34.08 21.72
N PRO A 31 32.41 -32.93 21.00
CA PRO A 31 31.36 -31.92 21.16
C PRO A 31 29.92 -32.43 21.03
N GLU A 32 29.67 -33.40 20.15
CA GLU A 32 28.38 -34.07 19.93
C GLU A 32 27.70 -34.47 21.26
N SER A 33 28.45 -35.08 22.18
CA SER A 33 27.99 -35.52 23.52
C SER A 33 27.56 -34.40 24.48
N LEU A 34 27.71 -33.12 24.09
CA LEU A 34 27.22 -31.95 24.83
C LEU A 34 25.96 -31.33 24.20
N PHE A 35 25.46 -31.91 23.09
CA PHE A 35 24.31 -31.44 22.33
C PHE A 35 23.20 -32.48 22.14
N GLU A 36 23.44 -33.74 22.53
CA GLU A 36 22.39 -34.76 22.69
C GLU A 36 21.27 -34.23 23.61
N PRO A 37 19.98 -34.47 23.27
CA PRO A 37 18.88 -34.19 24.19
C PRO A 37 19.08 -34.97 25.49
N GLN A 38 18.96 -34.30 26.64
CA GLN A 38 18.92 -35.05 27.90
C GLN A 38 17.58 -35.79 27.96
N GLU A 39 17.62 -37.11 28.14
CA GLU A 39 16.43 -37.85 28.55
C GLU A 39 15.83 -37.16 29.78
N PRO A 40 14.51 -36.91 29.83
CA PRO A 40 13.91 -36.28 30.99
C PRO A 40 14.18 -37.15 32.22
N GLU A 41 14.78 -36.57 33.26
CA GLU A 41 14.89 -37.25 34.54
C GLU A 41 13.47 -37.62 35.00
N GLU A 42 13.22 -38.91 35.27
CA GLU A 42 11.94 -39.37 35.81
C GLU A 42 11.74 -38.68 37.17
N GLU A 43 10.93 -37.62 37.22
CA GLU A 43 10.53 -37.02 38.49
C GLU A 43 9.72 -38.07 39.28
N ASP A 44 10.28 -38.54 40.40
CA ASP A 44 9.62 -39.41 41.36
C ASP A 44 8.28 -38.77 41.79
N VAL A 45 7.18 -39.25 41.19
CA VAL A 45 5.83 -38.73 41.44
C VAL A 45 5.45 -38.97 42.91
N VAL A 46 5.57 -37.93 43.73
CA VAL A 46 5.02 -37.90 45.08
C VAL A 46 3.49 -37.79 44.94
N PRO A 47 2.70 -38.80 45.34
CA PRO A 47 1.25 -38.73 45.22
C PRO A 47 0.71 -37.62 46.15
N GLN A 48 0.07 -36.62 45.56
CA GLN A 48 -0.77 -35.67 46.30
C GLN A 48 -2.12 -36.31 46.62
N PRO A 49 -2.82 -35.89 47.69
CA PRO A 49 -4.13 -36.44 48.04
C PRO A 49 -5.19 -36.06 46.99
N GLU A 50 -6.14 -36.97 46.76
CA GLU A 50 -7.31 -36.74 45.92
C GLU A 50 -8.14 -35.54 46.45
N GLU A 51 -8.33 -34.51 45.61
CA GLU A 51 -9.40 -33.52 45.79
C GLU A 51 -10.62 -33.96 44.97
N GLU A 52 -11.82 -33.75 45.50
CA GLU A 52 -13.07 -34.29 44.94
C GLU A 52 -13.43 -33.63 43.60
N GLU A 53 -13.66 -34.44 42.56
CA GLU A 53 -14.05 -33.98 41.22
C GLU A 53 -15.50 -33.46 41.20
N GLU A 54 -15.71 -32.22 40.76
CA GLU A 54 -17.03 -31.73 40.33
C GLU A 54 -17.22 -32.05 38.83
N GLU A 55 -18.33 -32.73 38.48
CA GLU A 55 -18.64 -33.15 37.11
C GLU A 55 -18.98 -31.95 36.20
N GLU A 56 -18.04 -31.53 35.32
CA GLU A 56 -18.36 -30.73 34.12
C GLU A 56 -18.59 -31.64 32.90
N GLU A 57 -19.60 -31.31 32.07
CA GLU A 57 -19.99 -32.13 30.92
C GLU A 57 -18.94 -32.07 29.79
N GLU A 58 -18.29 -33.20 29.47
CA GLU A 58 -17.32 -33.29 28.37
C GLU A 58 -18.00 -33.14 26.98
N GLU A 59 -17.57 -32.16 26.19
CA GLU A 59 -17.85 -32.14 24.75
C GLU A 59 -17.07 -33.25 24.03
N PRO A 60 -17.64 -33.93 23.01
CA PRO A 60 -16.97 -35.03 22.33
C PRO A 60 -15.72 -34.55 21.58
N PRO A 61 -14.60 -35.30 21.62
CA PRO A 61 -13.35 -34.89 21.00
C PRO A 61 -13.50 -34.76 19.47
N PRO A 62 -12.85 -33.75 18.85
CA PRO A 62 -12.86 -33.59 17.40
C PRO A 62 -12.18 -34.81 16.72
N PRO A 63 -12.61 -35.18 15.50
CA PRO A 63 -12.10 -36.36 14.82
C PRO A 63 -10.60 -36.23 14.52
N GLU A 64 -9.84 -37.26 14.86
CA GLU A 64 -8.40 -37.35 14.61
C GLU A 64 -8.09 -37.23 13.10
N GLU A 65 -7.31 -36.20 12.73
CA GLU A 65 -6.71 -36.14 11.40
C GLU A 65 -5.67 -37.27 11.28
N PRO A 66 -5.56 -37.96 10.11
CA PRO A 66 -4.60 -39.03 9.94
C PRO A 66 -3.17 -38.49 10.12
N PRO A 67 -2.27 -39.24 10.77
CA PRO A 67 -0.94 -38.76 11.09
C PRO A 67 -0.19 -38.40 9.80
N VAL A 68 0.14 -37.11 9.68
CA VAL A 68 1.18 -36.66 8.75
C VAL A 68 2.46 -37.38 9.15
N GLU A 69 3.17 -38.01 8.20
CA GLU A 69 4.47 -38.61 8.50
C GLU A 69 5.43 -37.54 9.02
N GLU A 70 5.60 -37.51 10.33
CA GLU A 70 6.41 -36.53 11.04
C GLU A 70 7.88 -36.82 10.76
N TYR A 71 8.42 -36.12 9.76
CA TYR A 71 9.83 -36.20 9.41
C TYR A 71 10.68 -35.63 10.55
N ARG A 72 11.25 -36.53 11.37
CA ARG A 72 12.14 -36.17 12.47
C ARG A 72 13.55 -35.92 11.93
N PHE A 73 14.07 -34.74 12.22
CA PHE A 73 15.39 -34.31 11.77
C PHE A 73 16.51 -35.13 12.44
N ASP A 74 17.62 -35.30 11.73
CA ASP A 74 18.77 -36.09 12.20
C ASP A 74 19.40 -35.48 13.47
N GLU A 75 19.40 -36.27 14.54
CA GLU A 75 19.90 -35.90 15.87
C GLU A 75 21.42 -35.64 15.88
N LYS A 76 22.16 -36.04 14.82
CA LYS A 76 23.59 -35.76 14.65
C LYS A 76 23.91 -34.34 14.15
N ARG A 77 22.89 -33.49 13.96
CA ARG A 77 23.07 -32.11 13.46
C ARG A 77 22.77 -31.06 14.51
N LEU A 78 23.63 -30.03 14.56
CA LEU A 78 23.46 -28.90 15.46
C LEU A 78 23.14 -27.63 14.68
N ASN A 79 21.94 -27.11 14.88
CA ASN A 79 21.44 -25.89 14.26
C ASN A 79 21.48 -24.71 15.25
N LEU A 80 22.31 -23.71 14.97
CA LEU A 80 22.51 -22.51 15.78
C LEU A 80 22.16 -21.23 15.01
N LEU A 81 21.26 -20.42 15.56
CA LEU A 81 20.87 -19.14 14.98
C LEU A 81 21.73 -17.98 15.53
N LEU A 82 22.61 -17.44 14.69
CA LEU A 82 23.41 -16.26 14.99
C LEU A 82 22.64 -14.99 14.62
N LEU A 83 22.44 -14.11 15.60
CA LEU A 83 21.67 -12.87 15.47
C LEU A 83 22.53 -11.63 15.78
N GLY A 84 22.58 -10.69 14.84
CA GLY A 84 23.17 -9.36 15.05
C GLY A 84 22.09 -8.35 15.41
N LEU A 85 22.11 -7.82 16.63
CA LEU A 85 21.12 -6.86 17.12
C LEU A 85 21.60 -5.42 16.87
N ASP A 86 20.76 -4.57 16.28
CA ASP A 86 21.06 -3.14 16.12
C ASP A 86 20.41 -2.33 17.26
N ALA A 87 20.91 -2.52 18.48
CA ALA A 87 20.38 -1.85 19.66
C ALA A 87 21.02 -0.46 19.86
N SER A 88 20.28 0.61 19.52
CA SER A 88 20.65 1.97 19.90
C SER A 88 19.63 2.55 20.87
N VAL A 89 20.13 3.24 21.92
CA VAL A 89 19.30 3.85 22.97
C VAL A 89 18.26 4.80 22.37
N GLU A 90 18.64 5.64 21.41
CA GLU A 90 17.72 6.51 20.66
C GLU A 90 16.57 5.75 19.97
N ARG A 91 16.80 4.51 19.51
CA ARG A 91 15.73 3.69 18.89
C ARG A 91 14.88 2.96 19.92
N TYR A 92 15.43 2.66 21.10
CA TYR A 92 14.65 2.16 22.22
C TYR A 92 13.69 3.24 22.77
N GLU A 93 14.18 4.47 22.95
CA GLU A 93 13.37 5.59 23.45
C GLU A 93 12.28 6.01 22.44
N VAL A 94 12.55 5.94 21.14
CA VAL A 94 11.59 6.36 20.09
C VAL A 94 10.66 5.24 19.62
N MET A 95 11.13 4.00 19.49
CA MET A 95 10.33 2.88 18.92
C MET A 95 10.01 1.75 19.90
N ARG A 96 10.61 1.73 21.11
CA ARG A 96 10.56 0.60 22.07
C ARG A 96 10.89 -0.77 21.46
N ALA A 97 11.63 -0.79 20.35
CA ALA A 97 11.77 -1.97 19.50
C ALA A 97 13.17 -2.06 18.90
N PHE A 98 13.78 -3.23 19.05
CA PHE A 98 15.03 -3.60 18.40
C PHE A 98 14.77 -4.56 17.24
N ARG A 99 15.70 -4.68 16.28
CA ARG A 99 15.59 -5.61 15.16
C ARG A 99 16.87 -6.39 14.95
N THR A 100 16.71 -7.63 14.48
CA THR A 100 17.80 -8.53 14.09
C THR A 100 18.26 -8.15 12.67
N ASP A 101 19.32 -7.35 12.57
CA ASP A 101 19.81 -6.81 11.31
C ASP A 101 20.75 -7.76 10.56
N THR A 102 21.27 -8.77 11.26
CA THR A 102 21.98 -9.94 10.74
C THR A 102 21.28 -11.20 11.26
N ILE A 103 20.98 -12.15 10.39
CA ILE A 103 20.37 -13.45 10.72
C ILE A 103 21.11 -14.51 9.93
N ILE A 104 21.82 -15.42 10.60
CA ILE A 104 22.57 -16.51 9.97
C ILE A 104 22.25 -17.79 10.72
N LEU A 105 21.73 -18.81 10.03
CA LEU A 105 21.69 -20.16 10.56
C LEU A 105 23.04 -20.84 10.30
N ILE A 106 23.66 -21.37 11.35
CA ILE A 106 24.84 -22.22 11.29
C ILE A 106 24.35 -23.65 11.55
N SER A 107 24.41 -24.51 10.55
CA SER A 107 24.15 -25.95 10.70
C SER A 107 25.48 -26.69 10.70
N ILE A 108 25.75 -27.46 11.76
CA ILE A 108 26.94 -28.29 11.91
C ILE A 108 26.52 -29.75 11.76
N ASP A 109 27.15 -30.44 10.82
CA ASP A 109 27.00 -31.87 10.57
C ASP A 109 28.21 -32.58 11.20
N PHE A 110 28.01 -33.21 12.36
CA PHE A 110 29.11 -33.86 13.09
C PHE A 110 29.60 -35.15 12.42
N GLU A 111 28.74 -35.84 11.66
CA GLU A 111 29.06 -37.09 10.97
C GLU A 111 29.92 -36.85 9.73
N ASN A 112 29.54 -35.89 8.89
CA ASN A 112 30.28 -35.52 7.69
C ASN A 112 31.38 -34.48 7.96
N GLN A 113 31.40 -33.88 9.15
CA GLN A 113 32.29 -32.78 9.56
C GLN A 113 32.12 -31.51 8.72
N GLU A 114 30.91 -31.24 8.25
CA GLU A 114 30.57 -30.11 7.40
C GLU A 114 29.85 -28.99 8.17
N VAL A 115 30.08 -27.73 7.78
CA VAL A 115 29.40 -26.56 8.37
C VAL A 115 28.76 -25.69 7.31
N TYR A 116 27.45 -25.49 7.44
CA TYR A 116 26.63 -24.71 6.51
C TYR A 116 26.20 -23.39 7.16
N MET A 117 26.66 -22.27 6.62
CA MET A 117 26.28 -20.92 7.03
C MET A 117 25.25 -20.32 6.08
N ILE A 118 23.99 -20.29 6.48
CA ILE A 118 22.86 -19.81 5.67
C ILE A 118 22.47 -18.40 6.14
N SER A 119 22.87 -17.38 5.37
CA SER A 119 22.43 -16.00 5.61
C SER A 119 20.98 -15.79 5.17
N ILE A 120 20.17 -15.26 6.09
CA ILE A 120 18.78 -14.89 5.83
C ILE A 120 18.70 -13.36 5.74
N PRO A 121 18.34 -12.78 4.57
CA PRO A 121 18.16 -11.35 4.44
C PRO A 121 17.12 -10.85 5.42
N ARG A 122 17.50 -9.88 6.27
CA ARG A 122 16.66 -9.34 7.36
C ARG A 122 15.28 -8.85 6.91
N ASP A 123 15.20 -8.38 5.66
CA ASP A 123 14.00 -7.82 5.05
C ASP A 123 13.18 -8.90 4.27
N SER A 124 13.48 -10.21 4.45
CA SER A 124 12.75 -11.34 3.83
C SER A 124 11.26 -11.34 4.15
N TYR A 125 10.42 -11.42 3.13
CA TYR A 125 8.96 -11.40 3.25
C TYR A 125 8.41 -12.77 3.66
N VAL A 126 8.10 -12.92 4.94
CA VAL A 126 7.74 -14.21 5.57
C VAL A 126 6.44 -14.12 6.35
N LYS A 127 5.80 -15.26 6.57
CA LYS A 127 4.77 -15.38 7.61
C LYS A 127 5.47 -15.38 8.97
N ILE A 128 4.92 -14.63 9.92
CA ILE A 128 5.37 -14.65 11.32
C ILE A 128 4.26 -15.34 12.13
N PRO A 129 4.58 -16.36 12.95
CA PRO A 129 3.59 -17.03 13.79
C PRO A 129 2.82 -16.04 14.68
N GLY A 130 1.53 -16.33 14.89
CA GLY A 130 0.60 -15.42 15.55
C GLY A 130 0.14 -14.21 14.71
N ARG A 131 0.61 -14.02 13.46
CA ARG A 131 0.15 -12.92 12.59
C ARG A 131 -0.66 -13.40 11.38
N LYS A 132 -1.69 -12.63 11.03
CA LYS A 132 -2.50 -12.80 9.82
C LYS A 132 -1.73 -12.43 8.54
N ASN A 133 -0.98 -11.33 8.59
CA ASN A 133 -0.25 -10.79 7.44
C ASN A 133 1.25 -11.11 7.55
N ARG A 134 1.92 -11.20 6.40
CA ARG A 134 3.37 -11.32 6.27
C ARG A 134 4.08 -10.00 6.60
N ASP A 135 5.37 -10.09 6.89
CA ASP A 135 6.24 -8.95 7.15
C ASP A 135 7.70 -9.35 6.91
N ARG A 136 8.63 -8.45 7.19
CA ARG A 136 10.06 -8.73 7.23
C ARG A 136 10.39 -9.65 8.40
N ILE A 137 11.22 -10.66 8.15
CA ILE A 137 11.64 -11.62 9.18
C ILE A 137 12.29 -10.95 10.41
N ASN A 138 13.01 -9.84 10.24
CA ASN A 138 13.59 -9.09 11.36
C ASN A 138 12.59 -8.39 12.29
N SER A 139 11.31 -8.36 11.92
CA SER A 139 10.23 -7.89 12.79
C SER A 139 9.75 -8.96 13.76
N ALA A 140 10.08 -10.25 13.56
CA ALA A 140 9.68 -11.35 14.44
C ALA A 140 10.08 -11.10 15.91
N PHE A 141 11.28 -10.57 16.13
CA PHE A 141 11.74 -10.15 17.46
C PHE A 141 10.84 -9.10 18.12
N VAL A 142 10.39 -8.10 17.35
CA VAL A 142 9.47 -7.06 17.82
C VAL A 142 8.09 -7.65 18.13
N TRP A 143 7.60 -8.52 17.24
CA TRP A 143 6.29 -9.18 17.39
C TRP A 143 6.24 -10.22 18.52
N GLY A 144 7.39 -10.75 18.94
CA GLY A 144 7.51 -11.55 20.17
C GLY A 144 7.54 -10.72 21.47
N GLY A 145 7.55 -9.39 21.40
CA GLY A 145 7.64 -8.50 22.57
C GLY A 145 9.06 -8.01 22.88
N GLY A 146 10.03 -8.23 21.99
CA GLY A 146 11.41 -7.78 22.18
C GLY A 146 12.14 -8.56 23.28
N PHE A 147 13.02 -7.88 24.04
CA PHE A 147 13.77 -8.48 25.14
C PHE A 147 12.91 -8.81 26.37
N ASP A 148 11.82 -8.07 26.58
CA ASP A 148 10.96 -8.19 27.76
C ASP A 148 9.85 -9.25 27.57
N GLY A 149 9.77 -9.85 26.38
CA GLY A 149 8.85 -10.93 26.02
C GLY A 149 9.57 -12.08 25.30
N GLY A 150 8.82 -12.89 24.56
CA GLY A 150 9.35 -14.02 23.76
C GLY A 150 9.96 -13.61 22.42
N GLY A 151 10.78 -12.55 22.38
CA GLY A 151 11.33 -12.01 21.14
C GLY A 151 12.29 -12.97 20.43
N PHE A 152 13.13 -13.69 21.17
CA PHE A 152 14.07 -14.65 20.58
C PHE A 152 13.34 -15.91 20.12
N GLU A 153 12.40 -16.38 20.92
CA GLU A 153 11.54 -17.54 20.70
C GLU A 153 10.71 -17.36 19.42
N ARG A 154 10.02 -16.21 19.28
CA ARG A 154 9.29 -15.87 18.04
C ARG A 154 10.21 -15.77 16.84
N THR A 155 11.45 -15.29 17.01
CA THR A 155 12.43 -15.22 15.92
C THR A 155 12.89 -16.61 15.48
N ILE A 156 13.16 -17.49 16.45
CA ILE A 156 13.53 -18.89 16.25
C ILE A 156 12.42 -19.65 15.52
N GLU A 157 11.20 -19.60 16.04
CA GLU A 157 10.00 -20.20 15.46
C GLU A 157 9.77 -19.70 14.02
N THR A 158 9.84 -18.38 13.79
CA THR A 158 9.72 -17.80 12.45
C THR A 158 10.79 -18.31 11.48
N VAL A 159 12.04 -18.44 11.92
CA VAL A 159 13.13 -18.95 11.06
C VAL A 159 12.96 -20.45 10.79
N SER A 160 12.52 -21.22 11.77
CA SER A 160 12.25 -22.66 11.63
C SER A 160 11.13 -22.90 10.62
N ASP A 161 9.96 -22.28 10.82
CA ASP A 161 8.83 -22.29 9.87
C ASP A 161 9.26 -21.85 8.47
N PHE A 162 10.04 -20.77 8.38
CA PHE A 162 10.50 -20.22 7.12
C PHE A 162 11.41 -21.20 6.34
N LEU A 163 12.20 -22.00 7.05
CA LEU A 163 13.04 -23.07 6.50
C LEU A 163 12.29 -24.41 6.39
N GLY A 164 10.98 -24.45 6.62
CA GLY A 164 10.15 -25.64 6.47
C GLY A 164 10.27 -26.62 7.62
N GLY A 165 10.41 -26.12 8.85
CA GLY A 165 10.46 -26.91 10.08
C GLY A 165 11.87 -27.27 10.56
N VAL A 166 12.93 -26.78 9.90
CA VAL A 166 14.32 -27.05 10.33
C VAL A 166 14.48 -26.60 11.79
N PRO A 167 14.81 -27.50 12.73
CA PRO A 167 14.85 -27.19 14.14
C PRO A 167 16.03 -26.27 14.44
N ILE A 168 15.88 -25.40 15.43
CA ILE A 168 16.93 -24.48 15.86
C ILE A 168 17.18 -24.76 17.33
N HIS A 169 18.26 -25.49 17.60
CA HIS A 169 18.56 -26.01 18.93
C HIS A 169 19.12 -24.89 19.82
N TYR A 170 19.92 -23.99 19.24
CA TYR A 170 20.55 -22.90 19.98
C TYR A 170 20.50 -21.58 19.23
N TYR A 171 20.70 -20.49 19.95
CA TYR A 171 20.91 -19.17 19.37
C TYR A 171 22.04 -18.42 20.08
N ALA A 172 22.65 -17.48 19.38
CA ALA A 172 23.57 -16.51 19.96
C ALA A 172 23.27 -15.13 19.37
N ALA A 173 22.79 -14.21 20.21
CA ALA A 173 22.46 -12.85 19.83
C ALA A 173 23.41 -11.84 20.47
N VAL A 174 24.00 -10.99 19.64
CA VAL A 174 25.07 -10.06 20.01
C VAL A 174 24.70 -8.66 19.55
N ASP A 175 24.72 -7.68 20.46
CA ASP A 175 24.61 -6.26 20.09
C ASP A 175 25.89 -5.77 19.40
N MET A 176 25.74 -4.82 18.48
CA MET A 176 26.85 -4.28 17.70
C MET A 176 27.92 -3.56 18.54
N ASN A 177 27.65 -3.15 19.79
CA ASN A 177 28.71 -2.66 20.68
C ASN A 177 29.54 -3.79 21.30
N VAL A 178 28.87 -4.86 21.70
CA VAL A 178 29.49 -6.08 22.24
C VAL A 178 30.31 -6.77 21.16
N PHE A 179 29.82 -6.78 19.92
CA PHE A 179 30.58 -7.26 18.77
C PHE A 179 31.90 -6.51 18.57
N LYS A 180 31.93 -5.17 18.70
CA LYS A 180 33.19 -4.42 18.65
C LYS A 180 34.15 -4.84 19.76
N GLU A 181 33.64 -4.98 20.99
CA GLU A 181 34.40 -5.38 22.17
C GLU A 181 35.03 -6.78 21.99
N ILE A 182 34.30 -7.74 21.43
CA ILE A 182 34.83 -9.08 21.06
C ILE A 182 36.03 -8.94 20.10
N ILE A 183 35.88 -8.16 19.03
CA ILE A 183 36.94 -7.96 18.02
C ILE A 183 38.18 -7.29 18.62
N ASP A 184 37.99 -6.33 19.53
CA ASP A 184 39.09 -5.64 20.19
C ASP A 184 39.80 -6.55 21.22
N ILE A 185 39.06 -7.42 21.94
CA ILE A 185 39.61 -8.43 22.86
C ILE A 185 40.49 -9.47 22.13
N MET A 186 40.12 -9.90 20.92
CA MET A 186 40.94 -10.82 20.12
C MET A 186 42.15 -10.16 19.42
N GLY A 187 42.30 -8.83 19.53
CA GLY A 187 43.40 -8.07 18.91
C GLY A 187 43.14 -7.62 17.48
N GLY A 188 41.87 -7.53 17.07
CA GLY A 188 41.44 -7.14 15.73
C GLY A 188 41.64 -8.23 14.66
N VAL A 189 41.12 -7.97 13.47
CA VAL A 189 41.08 -8.92 12.34
C VAL A 189 41.96 -8.42 11.21
N MET A 190 42.89 -9.26 10.72
CA MET A 190 43.53 -9.02 9.43
C MET A 190 42.52 -9.27 8.30
N PHE A 191 42.23 -8.25 7.50
CA PHE A 191 41.22 -8.34 6.45
C PHE A 191 41.65 -7.57 5.20
N ASP A 192 41.44 -8.17 4.02
CA ASP A 192 41.64 -7.50 2.73
C ASP A 192 40.35 -6.75 2.34
N VAL A 193 40.35 -5.43 2.53
CA VAL A 193 39.15 -4.61 2.27
C VAL A 193 38.97 -4.45 0.76
N ASP A 194 37.87 -5.01 0.25
CA ASP A 194 37.53 -5.01 -1.18
C ASP A 194 36.99 -3.67 -1.71
N VAL A 195 36.38 -2.84 -0.85
CA VAL A 195 35.82 -1.53 -1.23
C VAL A 195 36.17 -0.43 -0.21
N PRO A 196 36.43 0.81 -0.65
CA PRO A 196 36.68 1.90 0.29
C PRO A 196 35.39 2.25 1.05
N VAL A 197 35.47 2.33 2.38
CA VAL A 197 34.32 2.64 3.25
C VAL A 197 34.49 4.02 3.84
N LYS A 198 33.46 4.88 3.73
CA LYS A 198 33.42 6.21 4.36
C LYS A 198 32.15 6.37 5.18
N MET A 199 32.29 6.31 6.51
CA MET A 199 31.17 6.36 7.45
C MET A 199 31.52 7.23 8.67
N ALA A 200 30.65 8.21 8.99
CA ALA A 200 30.79 9.09 10.15
C ALA A 200 32.21 9.66 10.36
N GLY A 201 32.83 10.16 9.29
CA GLY A 201 34.18 10.75 9.29
C GLY A 201 35.34 9.74 9.30
N ARG A 202 35.07 8.44 9.46
CA ARG A 202 36.07 7.36 9.39
C ARG A 202 36.18 6.81 7.97
N GLU A 203 37.40 6.40 7.60
CA GLU A 203 37.71 5.86 6.27
C GLU A 203 38.46 4.52 6.39
N LEU A 204 37.96 3.51 5.69
CA LEU A 204 38.71 2.28 5.39
C LEU A 204 39.19 2.36 3.94
N LYS A 205 40.49 2.13 3.74
CA LYS A 205 41.10 2.00 2.42
C LYS A 205 40.98 0.56 1.94
N THR A 206 41.07 0.34 0.64
CA THR A 206 41.18 -1.01 0.07
C THR A 206 42.53 -1.64 0.36
N GLY A 207 42.59 -2.97 0.42
CA GLY A 207 43.81 -3.74 0.69
C GLY A 207 43.86 -4.35 2.09
N LEU A 208 44.85 -5.22 2.30
CA LEU A 208 45.11 -5.92 3.56
C LEU A 208 45.50 -4.95 4.68
N GLN A 209 44.69 -4.93 5.74
CA GLN A 209 44.94 -4.13 6.94
C GLN A 209 44.34 -4.80 8.19
N ARG A 210 44.81 -4.42 9.38
CA ARG A 210 44.21 -4.86 10.65
C ARG A 210 43.04 -3.94 10.98
N LEU A 211 41.84 -4.51 11.11
CA LEU A 211 40.62 -3.83 11.49
C LEU A 211 40.37 -4.04 13.00
N ASN A 212 40.14 -2.94 13.72
CA ASN A 212 39.56 -2.97 15.06
C ASN A 212 38.03 -3.18 14.98
N GLY A 213 37.36 -3.36 16.12
CA GLY A 213 35.93 -3.62 16.18
C GLY A 213 35.08 -2.56 15.46
N GLN A 214 35.38 -1.27 15.66
CA GLN A 214 34.63 -0.19 15.02
C GLN A 214 34.83 -0.19 13.49
N GLN A 215 36.03 -0.51 13.01
CA GLN A 215 36.32 -0.64 11.58
C GLN A 215 35.62 -1.86 10.96
N VAL A 216 35.63 -3.00 11.65
CA VAL A 216 34.85 -4.19 11.27
C VAL A 216 33.36 -3.86 11.15
N LEU A 217 32.80 -3.14 12.12
CA LEU A 217 31.40 -2.72 12.11
C LEU A 217 31.09 -1.75 10.96
N ASP A 218 31.97 -0.79 10.68
CA ASP A 218 31.80 0.15 9.56
C ASP A 218 31.83 -0.59 8.21
N TYR A 219 32.70 -1.59 8.05
CA TYR A 219 32.74 -2.44 6.86
C TYR A 219 31.43 -3.23 6.68
N CYS A 220 30.96 -3.92 7.74
CA CYS A 220 29.74 -4.70 7.72
C CYS A 220 28.45 -3.87 7.60
N ARG A 221 28.47 -2.57 7.95
CA ARG A 221 27.33 -1.66 7.78
C ARG A 221 27.33 -0.92 6.44
N ASN A 222 28.40 -0.99 5.64
CA ASN A 222 28.48 -0.23 4.40
C ASN A 222 27.45 -0.72 3.37
N ARG A 223 26.56 0.19 2.95
CA ARG A 223 25.53 -0.01 1.89
C ARG A 223 25.83 0.74 0.59
N ARG A 224 26.97 1.44 0.50
CA ARG A 224 27.36 2.23 -0.69
C ARG A 224 27.92 1.32 -1.79
N SER A 225 27.10 0.44 -2.34
CA SER A 225 27.45 -0.41 -3.48
C SER A 225 26.21 -0.79 -4.31
N PRO A 226 26.38 -1.18 -5.59
CA PRO A 226 25.26 -1.28 -6.54
C PRO A 226 24.16 -2.30 -6.19
N ARG A 227 24.48 -3.35 -5.41
CA ARG A 227 23.49 -4.38 -5.00
C ARG A 227 22.99 -4.17 -3.56
N GLY A 228 23.33 -3.05 -2.93
CA GLY A 228 22.75 -2.56 -1.68
C GLY A 228 22.79 -3.55 -0.51
N ASP A 229 21.64 -4.14 -0.19
CA ASP A 229 21.48 -5.09 0.91
C ASP A 229 22.24 -6.41 0.68
N ILE A 230 22.28 -6.88 -0.57
CA ILE A 230 22.94 -8.16 -0.93
C ILE A 230 24.44 -8.08 -0.67
N ASP A 231 25.09 -7.00 -1.11
CA ASP A 231 26.51 -6.78 -0.85
C ASP A 231 26.79 -6.66 0.66
N ARG A 232 25.83 -6.17 1.47
CA ARG A 232 25.99 -6.13 2.93
C ARG A 232 26.04 -7.53 3.52
N ILE A 233 25.14 -8.42 3.07
CA ILE A 233 25.09 -9.82 3.53
C ILE A 233 26.37 -10.56 3.14
N GLU A 234 26.85 -10.38 1.91
CA GLU A 234 28.14 -10.94 1.46
C GLU A 234 29.31 -10.42 2.30
N ARG A 235 29.36 -9.11 2.62
CA ARG A 235 30.38 -8.54 3.53
C ARG A 235 30.29 -9.10 4.94
N GLN A 236 29.08 -9.31 5.47
CA GLN A 236 28.87 -9.92 6.79
C GLN A 236 29.38 -11.36 6.81
N GLN A 237 29.08 -12.18 5.80
CA GLN A 237 29.59 -13.55 5.68
C GLN A 237 31.13 -13.58 5.56
N LYS A 238 31.70 -12.79 4.64
CA LYS A 238 33.17 -12.64 4.50
C LYS A 238 33.84 -12.28 5.84
N MET A 239 33.23 -11.38 6.61
CA MET A 239 33.77 -10.94 7.88
C MET A 239 33.68 -12.02 8.96
N VAL A 240 32.57 -12.77 9.06
CA VAL A 240 32.47 -13.89 10.00
C VAL A 240 33.52 -14.97 9.68
N LEU A 241 33.72 -15.29 8.41
CA LEU A 241 34.79 -16.20 7.97
C LEU A 241 36.20 -15.67 8.31
N ALA A 242 36.46 -14.37 8.14
CA ALA A 242 37.74 -13.76 8.49
C ALA A 242 37.99 -13.68 10.01
N ILE A 243 36.94 -13.49 10.81
CA ILE A 243 37.01 -13.59 12.28
C ILE A 243 37.35 -15.03 12.69
N PHE A 244 36.69 -16.01 12.08
CA PHE A 244 36.97 -17.43 12.29
C PHE A 244 38.43 -17.78 11.89
N ASP A 245 38.90 -17.33 10.73
CA ASP A 245 40.30 -17.50 10.31
C ASP A 245 41.27 -16.89 11.31
N GLN A 246 41.02 -15.64 11.72
CA GLN A 246 41.87 -14.92 12.66
C GLN A 246 41.93 -15.64 14.02
N LEU A 247 40.81 -16.19 14.50
CA LEU A 247 40.75 -16.98 15.73
C LEU A 247 41.46 -18.34 15.60
N LYS A 248 41.31 -19.04 14.46
CA LYS A 248 41.97 -20.33 14.20
C LYS A 248 43.49 -20.17 14.07
N THR A 249 43.94 -19.27 13.20
CA THR A 249 45.36 -19.02 12.89
C THR A 249 46.18 -18.45 14.05
N THR A 250 45.52 -17.85 15.07
CA THR A 250 46.18 -17.36 16.29
C THR A 250 45.94 -18.23 17.53
N GLU A 251 45.41 -19.45 17.34
CA GLU A 251 45.11 -20.41 18.40
C GLU A 251 44.15 -19.86 19.48
N GLN A 252 43.38 -18.83 19.14
CA GLN A 252 42.45 -18.15 20.04
C GLN A 252 41.11 -18.86 20.17
N LEU A 253 40.77 -19.81 19.29
CA LEU A 253 39.57 -20.64 19.44
C LEU A 253 39.51 -21.39 20.79
N LEU A 254 40.66 -21.82 21.33
CA LEU A 254 40.75 -22.41 22.68
C LEU A 254 40.36 -21.44 23.82
N LYS A 255 40.34 -20.13 23.54
CA LYS A 255 40.04 -19.06 24.50
C LYS A 255 38.60 -18.54 24.37
N VAL A 256 37.80 -19.02 23.41
CA VAL A 256 36.44 -18.51 23.17
C VAL A 256 35.54 -18.67 24.40
N GLY A 257 35.67 -19.75 25.18
CA GLY A 257 34.97 -19.88 26.46
C GLY A 257 35.37 -18.82 27.50
N GLN A 258 36.63 -18.38 27.51
CA GLN A 258 37.12 -17.29 28.38
C GLN A 258 36.65 -15.91 27.89
N TYR A 259 36.68 -15.69 26.57
CA TYR A 259 36.13 -14.47 25.95
C TYR A 259 34.64 -14.34 26.22
N TYR A 260 33.87 -15.42 26.05
CA TYR A 260 32.46 -15.47 26.41
C TYR A 260 32.23 -15.15 27.90
N GLN A 261 32.99 -15.75 28.82
CA GLN A 261 32.86 -15.44 30.25
C GLN A 261 33.05 -13.94 30.53
N ALA A 262 34.04 -13.29 29.90
CA ALA A 262 34.33 -11.86 30.07
C ALA A 262 33.20 -10.92 29.58
N ILE A 263 32.36 -11.38 28.64
CA ILE A 263 31.27 -10.60 28.04
C ILE A 263 29.87 -11.18 28.31
N SER A 264 29.77 -12.24 29.12
CA SER A 264 28.57 -13.09 29.25
C SER A 264 27.30 -12.31 29.57
N GLY A 265 27.37 -11.32 30.46
CA GLY A 265 26.26 -10.40 30.76
C GLY A 265 25.88 -9.41 29.63
N LYS A 266 26.41 -9.59 28.42
CA LYS A 266 26.17 -8.76 27.23
C LYS A 266 25.81 -9.59 25.98
N VAL A 267 25.75 -10.92 26.08
CA VAL A 267 25.43 -11.85 24.98
C VAL A 267 24.22 -12.68 25.39
N TYR A 268 23.18 -12.73 24.54
CA TYR A 268 21.99 -13.52 24.79
C TYR A 268 22.13 -14.86 24.09
N THR A 269 22.11 -15.97 24.83
CA THR A 269 22.27 -17.32 24.29
C THR A 269 21.72 -18.35 25.27
N ASN A 270 21.23 -19.48 24.75
CA ASN A 270 20.92 -20.68 25.52
C ASN A 270 22.10 -21.69 25.56
N LEU A 271 23.27 -21.36 24.99
CA LEU A 271 24.49 -22.16 25.12
C LEU A 271 25.14 -21.99 26.50
N ASN A 272 25.59 -23.10 27.09
CA ASN A 272 26.45 -23.06 28.27
C ASN A 272 27.95 -22.96 27.90
N VAL A 273 28.80 -22.61 28.88
CA VAL A 273 30.25 -22.40 28.66
C VAL A 273 30.96 -23.67 28.14
N LYS A 274 30.54 -24.87 28.56
CA LYS A 274 31.15 -26.13 28.09
C LYS A 274 30.85 -26.35 26.60
N GLN A 275 29.60 -26.13 26.19
CA GLN A 275 29.18 -26.18 24.79
C GLN A 275 29.95 -25.18 23.91
N ILE A 276 30.08 -23.93 24.37
CA ILE A 276 30.88 -22.90 23.66
C ILE A 276 32.35 -23.32 23.53
N ALA A 277 32.95 -23.88 24.59
CA ALA A 277 34.33 -24.37 24.54
C ALA A 277 34.48 -25.58 23.60
N ALA A 278 33.52 -26.51 23.59
CA ALA A 278 33.51 -27.68 22.73
C ALA A 278 33.36 -27.31 21.24
N LEU A 279 32.51 -26.32 20.92
CA LEU A 279 32.43 -25.73 19.59
C LEU A 279 33.75 -25.07 19.16
N GLY A 280 34.45 -24.39 20.09
CA GLY A 280 35.81 -23.89 19.84
C GLY A 280 36.83 -24.99 19.52
N VAL A 281 36.72 -26.15 20.16
CA VAL A 281 37.57 -27.32 19.89
C VAL A 281 37.20 -28.03 18.59
N PHE A 282 35.91 -28.09 18.22
CA PHE A 282 35.47 -28.55 16.90
C PHE A 282 36.02 -27.63 15.79
N ALA A 283 35.81 -26.32 15.94
CA ALA A 283 36.24 -25.27 15.02
C ALA A 283 37.76 -25.29 14.71
N LEU A 284 38.60 -25.74 15.65
CA LEU A 284 40.04 -25.91 15.42
C LEU A 284 40.38 -27.06 14.47
N LYS A 285 39.57 -28.13 14.47
CA LYS A 285 39.74 -29.31 13.62
C LYS A 285 39.17 -29.10 12.21
N LEU A 286 38.17 -28.24 12.07
CA LEU A 286 37.43 -27.97 10.84
C LEU A 286 38.26 -27.19 9.81
N ASP A 287 38.38 -27.70 8.59
CA ASP A 287 39.05 -27.00 7.49
C ASP A 287 38.12 -26.08 6.68
N PHE A 288 38.68 -25.03 6.08
CA PHE A 288 37.90 -24.03 5.33
C PHE A 288 37.14 -24.60 4.12
N SER A 289 37.59 -25.72 3.57
CA SER A 289 36.87 -26.42 2.50
C SER A 289 35.57 -27.07 2.98
N GLN A 290 35.43 -27.28 4.30
CA GLN A 290 34.26 -27.86 4.96
C GLN A 290 33.28 -26.78 5.47
N ILE A 291 33.46 -25.53 5.03
CA ILE A 291 32.61 -24.40 5.41
C ILE A 291 31.91 -23.89 4.15
N HIS A 292 30.63 -24.22 4.03
CA HIS A 292 29.79 -23.84 2.91
C HIS A 292 28.91 -22.65 3.28
N THR A 293 28.92 -21.60 2.45
CA THR A 293 28.11 -20.40 2.69
C THR A 293 26.99 -20.26 1.67
N TYR A 294 25.77 -20.05 2.16
CA TYR A 294 24.57 -19.82 1.34
C TYR A 294 23.93 -18.48 1.73
N SER A 295 23.16 -17.90 0.82
CA SER A 295 22.25 -16.80 1.10
C SER A 295 20.88 -17.17 0.56
N ILE A 296 19.81 -16.91 1.32
CA ILE A 296 18.46 -17.29 0.93
C ILE A 296 18.12 -16.68 -0.45
N PRO A 297 17.84 -17.51 -1.47
CA PRO A 297 17.64 -17.04 -2.83
C PRO A 297 16.36 -16.23 -2.94
N GLY A 298 16.41 -15.14 -3.70
CA GLY A 298 15.31 -14.20 -3.85
C GLY A 298 15.67 -13.03 -4.75
N ASP A 299 14.84 -12.00 -4.69
CA ASP A 299 14.96 -10.78 -5.48
C ASP A 299 14.26 -9.63 -4.74
N PHE A 300 14.59 -8.38 -5.08
CA PHE A 300 13.96 -7.20 -4.47
C PHE A 300 12.48 -7.15 -4.80
N LEU A 301 11.66 -6.96 -3.77
CA LEU A 301 10.21 -6.86 -3.84
C LEU A 301 9.78 -5.52 -3.24
N ASN A 302 8.90 -4.79 -3.92
CA ASN A 302 8.31 -3.56 -3.41
C ASN A 302 6.80 -3.80 -3.32
N ILE A 303 6.22 -3.56 -2.13
CA ILE A 303 4.79 -3.60 -1.87
C ILE A 303 4.50 -2.27 -1.17
N ASP A 304 3.62 -1.45 -1.75
CA ASP A 304 3.14 -0.17 -1.20
C ASP A 304 4.28 0.78 -0.76
N GLY A 305 5.33 0.87 -1.56
CA GLY A 305 6.53 1.67 -1.28
C GLY A 305 7.50 1.06 -0.26
N ILE A 306 7.14 -0.05 0.39
CA ILE A 306 7.97 -0.77 1.35
C ILE A 306 8.83 -1.79 0.63
N SER A 307 10.14 -1.74 0.87
CA SER A 307 11.10 -2.70 0.31
C SER A 307 11.23 -3.97 1.17
N TYR A 308 11.13 -5.10 0.49
CA TYR A 308 11.28 -6.46 1.02
C TYR A 308 12.28 -7.27 0.16
N TRP A 309 12.77 -8.37 0.73
CA TRP A 309 13.38 -9.45 -0.03
C TRP A 309 12.32 -10.51 -0.33
N GLY A 310 11.89 -10.57 -1.59
CA GLY A 310 10.96 -11.58 -2.07
C GLY A 310 11.71 -12.89 -2.28
N VAL A 311 11.29 -13.95 -1.59
CA VAL A 311 12.00 -15.23 -1.57
C VAL A 311 11.66 -16.07 -2.79
N ASN A 312 12.66 -16.70 -3.40
CA ASN A 312 12.45 -17.70 -4.44
C ASN A 312 12.25 -19.07 -3.78
N GLN A 313 10.99 -19.51 -3.65
CA GLN A 313 10.65 -20.68 -2.84
C GLN A 313 11.20 -21.98 -3.45
N TYR A 314 11.24 -22.07 -4.78
CA TYR A 314 11.79 -23.24 -5.48
C TYR A 314 13.29 -23.39 -5.23
N LYS A 315 14.09 -22.33 -5.43
CA LYS A 315 15.52 -22.36 -5.10
C LYS A 315 15.77 -22.53 -3.60
N LYS A 316 14.91 -22.00 -2.73
CA LYS A 316 14.99 -22.21 -1.28
C LYS A 316 14.79 -23.68 -0.92
N ARG A 317 13.79 -24.35 -1.51
CA ARG A 317 13.58 -25.80 -1.39
C ARG A 317 14.79 -26.57 -1.88
N ASP A 318 15.30 -26.26 -3.06
CA ASP A 318 16.44 -26.98 -3.65
C ASP A 318 17.69 -26.86 -2.75
N MET A 319 17.95 -25.66 -2.21
CA MET A 319 19.01 -25.39 -1.22
C MET A 319 18.78 -26.14 0.11
N ILE A 320 17.54 -26.22 0.62
CA ILE A 320 17.24 -26.98 1.84
C ILE A 320 17.42 -28.48 1.62
N LYS A 321 17.02 -28.99 0.45
CA LYS A 321 17.25 -30.39 0.06
C LYS A 321 18.72 -30.73 -0.11
N GLU A 322 19.51 -29.80 -0.63
CA GLU A 322 20.98 -29.92 -0.73
C GLU A 322 21.65 -29.96 0.65
N ILE A 323 21.27 -29.05 1.56
CA ILE A 323 21.93 -28.91 2.87
C ILE A 323 21.45 -29.95 3.88
N PHE A 324 20.15 -30.25 3.93
CA PHE A 324 19.52 -31.06 4.99
C PHE A 324 18.94 -32.40 4.49
N GLY A 325 18.97 -32.69 3.19
CA GLY A 325 18.34 -33.87 2.60
C GLY A 325 16.80 -33.83 2.54
N THR A 326 16.16 -32.86 3.21
CA THR A 326 14.71 -32.75 3.36
C THR A 326 14.06 -32.02 2.18
N GLU A 327 12.94 -32.53 1.68
CA GLU A 327 12.14 -31.83 0.65
C GLU A 327 10.97 -31.07 1.28
N ILE A 328 11.04 -29.74 1.24
CA ILE A 328 9.98 -28.87 1.79
C ILE A 328 8.87 -28.58 0.77
N LYS A 329 7.64 -28.46 1.26
CA LYS A 329 6.48 -28.03 0.46
C LYS A 329 6.63 -26.55 0.05
N VAL A 330 6.35 -26.27 -1.22
CA VAL A 330 6.33 -24.91 -1.78
C VAL A 330 4.89 -24.52 -2.12
N ASP A 331 4.40 -23.40 -1.58
CA ASP A 331 3.23 -22.72 -2.14
C ASP A 331 3.68 -21.82 -3.31
N PRO A 332 3.19 -22.03 -4.55
CA PRO A 332 3.51 -21.17 -5.68
C PRO A 332 3.15 -19.69 -5.45
N LYS A 333 2.15 -19.39 -4.61
CA LYS A 333 1.72 -18.01 -4.30
C LYS A 333 2.75 -17.23 -3.48
N ASP A 334 3.63 -17.95 -2.78
CA ASP A 334 4.69 -17.38 -1.94
C ASP A 334 5.99 -17.11 -2.69
N ASP A 335 6.10 -17.52 -3.95
CA ASP A 335 7.28 -17.26 -4.77
C ASP A 335 7.30 -15.82 -5.28
N VAL A 336 8.46 -15.17 -5.15
CA VAL A 336 8.69 -13.80 -5.61
C VAL A 336 8.26 -13.55 -7.05
N LYS A 337 8.34 -14.53 -7.96
CA LYS A 337 7.86 -14.38 -9.34
C LYS A 337 6.35 -14.29 -9.42
N TYR A 338 5.63 -15.06 -8.60
CA TYR A 338 4.17 -15.00 -8.53
C TYR A 338 3.73 -13.66 -7.95
N ILE A 339 4.31 -13.26 -6.80
CA ILE A 339 3.96 -12.00 -6.13
C ILE A 339 4.23 -10.80 -7.05
N LYS A 340 5.42 -10.74 -7.69
CA LYS A 340 5.73 -9.70 -8.69
C LYS A 340 4.75 -9.68 -9.86
N LYS A 341 4.29 -10.84 -10.32
CA LYS A 341 3.29 -10.93 -11.39
C LYS A 341 1.94 -10.36 -10.95
N GLN A 342 1.47 -10.66 -9.74
CA GLN A 342 0.22 -10.10 -9.21
C GLN A 342 0.29 -8.57 -9.07
N LEU A 343 1.37 -8.04 -8.47
CA LEU A 343 1.57 -6.59 -8.35
C LEU A 343 1.63 -5.87 -9.71
N GLU A 344 2.21 -6.52 -10.73
CA GLU A 344 2.24 -6.00 -12.10
C GLU A 344 0.86 -6.04 -12.78
N GLU A 345 0.02 -7.03 -12.47
CA GLU A 345 -1.37 -7.12 -12.93
C GLU A 345 -2.28 -6.10 -12.22
N GLU A 346 -2.09 -5.90 -10.91
CA GLU A 346 -2.77 -4.89 -10.10
C GLU A 346 -2.41 -3.47 -10.54
N ARG A 347 -1.12 -3.15 -10.75
CA ARG A 347 -0.70 -1.85 -11.28
C ARG A 347 -1.30 -1.57 -12.66
N LYS A 348 -1.36 -2.56 -13.55
CA LYS A 348 -2.03 -2.41 -14.86
C LYS A 348 -3.54 -2.16 -14.73
N ALA A 349 -4.20 -2.79 -13.76
CA ALA A 349 -5.61 -2.55 -13.48
C ALA A 349 -5.85 -1.14 -12.92
N LEU A 350 -4.94 -0.63 -12.08
CA LEU A 350 -4.95 0.76 -11.61
C LEU A 350 -4.68 1.75 -12.75
N GLU A 351 -3.64 1.54 -13.58
CA GLU A 351 -3.34 2.35 -14.77
C GLU A 351 -4.52 2.41 -15.76
N ALA A 352 -5.32 1.33 -15.87
CA ALA A 352 -6.54 1.31 -16.65
C ALA A 352 -7.67 2.12 -16.00
N ALA A 353 -7.94 1.90 -14.70
CA ALA A 353 -8.95 2.66 -13.96
C ALA A 353 -8.68 4.18 -13.97
N ILE A 354 -7.42 4.59 -13.79
CA ILE A 354 -6.98 5.99 -13.88
C ILE A 354 -7.24 6.56 -15.27
N ARG A 355 -7.01 5.78 -16.34
CA ARG A 355 -7.26 6.21 -17.72
C ARG A 355 -8.74 6.44 -17.98
N ASP A 356 -9.59 5.50 -17.55
CA ASP A 356 -11.03 5.57 -17.74
C ASP A 356 -11.64 6.72 -16.91
N ALA A 357 -11.18 6.92 -15.67
CA ALA A 357 -11.55 8.05 -14.82
C ALA A 357 -11.17 9.40 -15.43
N ASN A 358 -9.97 9.53 -16.02
CA ASN A 358 -9.58 10.73 -16.77
C ASN A 358 -10.42 10.92 -18.05
N GLY A 359 -10.84 9.83 -18.70
CA GLY A 359 -11.82 9.84 -19.78
C GLY A 359 -13.14 10.49 -19.34
N VAL A 360 -13.72 10.02 -18.23
CA VAL A 360 -14.93 10.61 -17.63
C VAL A 360 -14.74 12.09 -17.32
N ILE A 361 -13.66 12.48 -16.64
CA ILE A 361 -13.38 13.89 -16.32
C ILE A 361 -13.36 14.76 -17.59
N ASN A 362 -12.75 14.28 -18.67
CA ASN A 362 -12.69 15.02 -19.93
C ASN A 362 -14.05 15.12 -20.61
N SER A 363 -14.85 14.04 -20.64
CA SER A 363 -16.23 14.07 -21.15
C SER A 363 -17.11 15.04 -20.37
N VAL A 364 -17.00 15.10 -19.03
CA VAL A 364 -17.77 16.04 -18.21
C VAL A 364 -17.32 17.49 -18.41
N ARG A 365 -16.02 17.75 -18.60
CA ARG A 365 -15.52 19.08 -18.96
C ARG A 365 -16.02 19.54 -20.34
N GLN A 366 -16.08 18.62 -21.31
CA GLN A 366 -16.66 18.92 -22.62
C GLN A 366 -18.15 19.24 -22.51
N LEU A 367 -18.91 18.42 -21.77
CA LEU A 367 -20.33 18.69 -21.50
C LEU A 367 -20.57 20.06 -20.85
N MET A 368 -19.78 20.44 -19.83
CA MET A 368 -19.86 21.80 -19.24
C MET A 368 -19.54 22.92 -20.25
N THR A 369 -18.76 22.64 -21.29
CA THR A 369 -18.44 23.59 -22.35
C THR A 369 -19.57 23.70 -23.36
N ASP A 370 -20.15 22.57 -23.77
CA ASP A 370 -21.25 22.49 -24.74
C ASP A 370 -22.56 23.12 -24.23
N TYR A 371 -22.72 23.18 -22.90
CA TYR A 371 -23.87 23.77 -22.21
C TYR A 371 -23.54 25.06 -21.43
N ALA A 372 -22.40 25.72 -21.70
CA ALA A 372 -21.87 26.80 -20.87
C ALA A 372 -22.88 27.91 -20.47
N ASP A 373 -23.79 28.29 -21.37
CA ASP A 373 -24.82 29.31 -21.12
C ASP A 373 -25.98 28.84 -20.20
N TYR A 374 -26.11 27.53 -19.97
CA TYR A 374 -27.19 26.88 -19.22
C TYR A 374 -26.75 26.27 -17.87
N VAL A 375 -25.43 26.26 -17.61
CA VAL A 375 -24.82 25.79 -16.36
C VAL A 375 -24.89 26.86 -15.26
N MET A 376 -25.44 26.52 -14.10
CA MET A 376 -25.43 27.41 -12.94
C MET A 376 -24.13 27.33 -12.13
N GLN A 377 -23.75 28.40 -11.43
CA GLN A 377 -22.50 28.46 -10.66
C GLN A 377 -22.41 27.40 -9.56
N ASN A 378 -23.53 27.07 -8.89
CA ASN A 378 -23.57 26.00 -7.89
C ASN A 378 -23.35 24.60 -8.51
N GLU A 379 -23.84 24.37 -9.74
CA GLU A 379 -23.65 23.11 -10.46
C GLU A 379 -22.19 22.95 -10.89
N LYS A 380 -21.57 24.01 -11.40
CA LYS A 380 -20.13 24.04 -11.71
C LYS A 380 -19.28 23.70 -10.48
N VAL A 381 -19.55 24.35 -9.34
CA VAL A 381 -18.85 24.07 -8.07
C VAL A 381 -19.04 22.62 -7.62
N ALA A 382 -20.23 22.04 -7.81
CA ALA A 382 -20.49 20.64 -7.50
C ALA A 382 -19.73 19.67 -8.43
N VAL A 383 -19.69 19.94 -9.74
CA VAL A 383 -18.88 19.16 -10.69
C VAL A 383 -17.39 19.23 -10.34
N ASP A 384 -16.86 20.43 -10.06
CA ASP A 384 -15.47 20.62 -9.64
C ASP A 384 -15.16 19.84 -8.33
N LEU A 385 -16.12 19.73 -7.41
CA LEU A 385 -15.98 18.92 -6.19
C LEU A 385 -15.94 17.41 -6.49
N HIS A 386 -16.78 16.91 -7.40
CA HIS A 386 -16.73 15.51 -7.83
C HIS A 386 -15.41 15.20 -8.57
N ILE A 387 -14.94 16.08 -9.46
CA ILE A 387 -13.64 15.92 -10.12
C ILE A 387 -12.51 15.85 -9.09
N LYS A 388 -12.51 16.70 -8.06
CA LYS A 388 -11.52 16.65 -6.98
C LYS A 388 -11.50 15.32 -6.22
N LYS A 389 -12.66 14.72 -5.94
CA LYS A 389 -12.71 13.38 -5.32
C LYS A 389 -12.04 12.31 -6.18
N VAL A 390 -12.29 12.34 -7.50
CA VAL A 390 -11.64 11.42 -8.44
C VAL A 390 -10.13 11.65 -8.45
N GLN A 391 -9.69 12.91 -8.48
CA GLN A 391 -8.25 13.24 -8.44
C GLN A 391 -7.58 12.78 -7.14
N GLN A 392 -8.23 12.96 -5.99
CA GLN A 392 -7.73 12.46 -4.71
C GLN A 392 -7.61 10.92 -4.71
N ALA A 393 -8.60 10.19 -5.21
CA ALA A 393 -8.52 8.73 -5.30
C ALA A 393 -7.38 8.25 -6.23
N ILE A 394 -7.07 9.02 -7.29
CA ILE A 394 -5.91 8.75 -8.16
C ILE A 394 -4.59 9.02 -7.41
N GLU A 395 -4.51 10.09 -6.62
CA GLU A 395 -3.33 10.42 -5.79
C GLU A 395 -3.09 9.41 -4.66
N GLU A 396 -4.15 8.77 -4.15
CA GLU A 396 -4.11 7.72 -3.12
C GLU A 396 -3.81 6.31 -3.70
N GLU A 397 -3.70 6.18 -5.03
CA GLU A 397 -3.49 4.91 -5.77
C GLU A 397 -4.56 3.80 -5.50
N ASP A 398 -5.70 4.14 -4.89
CA ASP A 398 -6.80 3.22 -4.62
C ASP A 398 -7.67 3.02 -5.88
N ARG A 399 -7.45 1.90 -6.58
CA ARG A 399 -8.19 1.49 -7.77
C ARG A 399 -9.72 1.46 -7.56
N ASP A 400 -10.18 1.01 -6.40
CA ASP A 400 -11.60 0.79 -6.17
C ASP A 400 -12.29 2.12 -5.82
N ALA A 401 -11.60 3.02 -5.10
CA ALA A 401 -12.02 4.41 -4.92
C ALA A 401 -12.02 5.20 -6.25
N VAL A 402 -11.01 5.02 -7.11
CA VAL A 402 -10.96 5.63 -8.46
C VAL A 402 -12.18 5.22 -9.28
N ASN A 403 -12.49 3.92 -9.34
CA ASN A 403 -13.65 3.42 -10.06
C ASN A 403 -14.98 3.93 -9.48
N ALA A 404 -15.14 3.92 -8.16
CA ALA A 404 -16.35 4.38 -7.49
C ALA A 404 -16.59 5.89 -7.71
N THR A 405 -15.58 6.73 -7.47
CA THR A 405 -15.69 8.19 -7.62
C THR A 405 -15.86 8.62 -9.08
N ALA A 406 -15.20 7.94 -10.03
CA ALA A 406 -15.40 8.20 -11.45
C ALA A 406 -16.83 7.87 -11.90
N LYS A 407 -17.40 6.77 -11.39
CA LYS A 407 -18.81 6.43 -11.61
C LYS A 407 -19.75 7.47 -11.01
N GLU A 408 -19.53 7.92 -9.76
CA GLU A 408 -20.32 8.99 -9.15
C GLU A 408 -20.30 10.28 -9.99
N LEU A 409 -19.12 10.69 -10.48
CA LEU A 409 -18.97 11.87 -11.35
C LEU A 409 -19.76 11.71 -12.65
N LYS A 410 -19.70 10.53 -13.29
CA LYS A 410 -20.47 10.23 -14.50
C LYS A 410 -21.98 10.28 -14.23
N ASP A 411 -22.45 9.55 -13.21
CA ASP A 411 -23.87 9.45 -12.87
C ASP A 411 -24.46 10.80 -12.41
N TYR A 412 -23.63 11.71 -11.90
CA TYR A 412 -24.01 13.09 -11.60
C TYR A 412 -24.07 13.97 -12.87
N ALA A 413 -23.08 13.86 -13.75
CA ALA A 413 -23.05 14.58 -15.01
C ALA A 413 -24.19 14.19 -15.96
N ASP A 414 -24.55 12.90 -16.03
CA ASP A 414 -25.67 12.41 -16.85
C ASP A 414 -27.02 13.03 -16.43
N LYS A 415 -27.20 13.34 -15.13
CA LYS A 415 -28.39 14.04 -14.61
C LYS A 415 -28.36 15.55 -14.92
N LEU A 416 -27.17 16.15 -14.85
CA LEU A 416 -26.99 17.55 -15.21
C LEU A 416 -27.21 17.78 -16.72
N ALA A 417 -26.75 16.88 -17.59
CA ALA A 417 -27.04 16.90 -19.03
C ALA A 417 -28.55 17.04 -19.31
N GLN A 418 -29.37 16.16 -18.73
CA GLN A 418 -30.84 16.21 -18.88
C GLN A 418 -31.42 17.56 -18.41
N THR A 419 -30.90 18.09 -17.30
CA THR A 419 -31.34 19.36 -16.72
C THR A 419 -30.95 20.55 -17.61
N TRP A 420 -29.76 20.53 -18.20
CA TRP A 420 -29.26 21.58 -19.09
C TRP A 420 -29.92 21.52 -20.47
N ASP A 421 -30.23 20.34 -20.99
CA ASP A 421 -31.05 20.16 -22.20
C ASP A 421 -32.46 20.76 -22.01
N GLN A 422 -33.11 20.48 -20.87
CA GLN A 422 -34.42 21.07 -20.58
C GLN A 422 -34.35 22.60 -20.54
N ARG A 423 -33.35 23.19 -19.86
CA ARG A 423 -33.18 24.65 -19.83
C ARG A 423 -32.93 25.26 -21.20
N LYS A 424 -32.18 24.55 -22.06
CA LYS A 424 -31.89 24.96 -23.43
C LYS A 424 -33.14 24.94 -24.31
N GLN A 425 -34.00 23.93 -24.16
CA GLN A 425 -35.31 23.86 -24.80
C GLN A 425 -36.23 24.98 -24.32
N GLU A 426 -36.39 25.14 -23.00
CA GLU A 426 -37.20 26.21 -22.41
C GLU A 426 -36.72 27.63 -22.81
N ALA A 427 -35.41 27.83 -22.99
CA ALA A 427 -34.87 29.10 -23.44
C ALA A 427 -35.22 29.38 -24.91
N ALA A 428 -35.13 28.38 -25.78
CA ALA A 428 -35.53 28.48 -27.18
C ALA A 428 -37.03 28.76 -27.32
N GLU A 429 -37.88 28.05 -26.58
CA GLU A 429 -39.34 28.28 -26.54
C GLU A 429 -39.68 29.70 -26.07
N LYS A 430 -39.00 30.21 -25.04
CA LYS A 430 -39.19 31.60 -24.55
C LYS A 430 -38.74 32.63 -25.58
N GLU A 431 -37.66 32.38 -26.31
CA GLU A 431 -37.20 33.26 -27.40
C GLU A 431 -38.20 33.28 -28.57
N GLU A 432 -38.72 32.12 -28.97
CA GLU A 432 -39.73 31.99 -30.02
C GLU A 432 -41.05 32.68 -29.62
N ALA A 433 -41.53 32.46 -28.40
CA ALA A 433 -42.72 33.14 -27.87
C ALA A 433 -42.53 34.65 -27.79
N ALA A 434 -41.33 35.13 -27.42
CA ALA A 434 -41.02 36.56 -27.41
C ALA A 434 -41.02 37.18 -28.82
N LYS A 435 -40.51 36.47 -29.83
CA LYS A 435 -40.57 36.87 -31.25
C LYS A 435 -42.02 36.91 -31.74
N ALA A 436 -42.82 35.89 -31.44
CA ALA A 436 -44.22 35.82 -31.82
C ALA A 436 -45.05 36.97 -31.22
N GLU A 437 -44.83 37.29 -29.94
CA GLU A 437 -45.50 38.42 -29.26
C GLU A 437 -45.01 39.79 -29.76
N LEU A 438 -43.74 39.93 -30.15
CA LEU A 438 -43.25 41.14 -30.85
C LEU A 438 -43.96 41.31 -32.20
N GLU A 439 -44.05 40.25 -32.99
CA GLU A 439 -44.66 40.30 -34.32
C GLU A 439 -46.18 40.57 -34.25
N LYS A 440 -46.87 40.01 -33.26
CA LYS A 440 -48.26 40.33 -32.93
C LYS A 440 -48.45 41.81 -32.57
N ALA A 441 -47.52 42.39 -31.79
CA ALA A 441 -47.56 43.82 -31.48
C ALA A 441 -47.35 44.70 -32.73
N ARG A 442 -46.47 44.29 -33.66
CA ARG A 442 -46.30 44.97 -34.97
C ARG A 442 -47.56 44.91 -35.81
N ASN A 443 -48.15 43.72 -35.96
CA ASN A 443 -49.36 43.53 -36.75
C ASN A 443 -50.54 44.36 -36.21
N ASN A 444 -50.66 44.48 -34.89
CA ASN A 444 -51.64 45.36 -34.26
C ASN A 444 -51.35 46.85 -34.53
N ALA A 445 -50.09 47.28 -34.43
CA ALA A 445 -49.68 48.65 -34.72
C ALA A 445 -49.96 49.05 -36.18
N VAL A 446 -49.59 48.21 -37.15
CA VAL A 446 -49.85 48.42 -38.58
C VAL A 446 -51.36 48.49 -38.85
N SER A 447 -52.14 47.57 -38.27
CA SER A 447 -53.61 47.56 -38.39
C SER A 447 -54.23 48.84 -37.82
N THR A 448 -53.74 49.32 -36.68
CA THR A 448 -54.17 50.55 -36.03
C THR A 448 -53.86 51.78 -36.91
N ILE A 449 -52.65 51.88 -37.46
CA ILE A 449 -52.27 52.96 -38.39
C ILE A 449 -53.22 53.01 -39.59
N ASN A 450 -53.48 51.85 -40.21
CA ASN A 450 -54.35 51.75 -41.38
C ASN A 450 -55.80 52.12 -41.05
N TRP A 451 -56.31 51.68 -39.89
CA TRP A 451 -57.64 52.06 -39.39
C TRP A 451 -57.75 53.56 -39.15
N VAL A 452 -56.81 54.18 -38.41
CA VAL A 452 -56.85 55.64 -38.14
C VAL A 452 -56.78 56.43 -39.46
N LYS A 453 -55.91 56.05 -40.40
CA LYS A 453 -55.82 56.70 -41.71
C LYS A 453 -57.15 56.62 -42.49
N SER A 454 -57.81 55.46 -42.48
CA SER A 454 -59.11 55.28 -43.15
C SER A 454 -60.22 56.11 -42.49
N GLU A 455 -60.31 56.10 -41.16
CA GLU A 455 -61.33 56.84 -40.42
C GLU A 455 -61.12 58.37 -40.45
N MET A 456 -59.86 58.82 -40.58
CA MET A 456 -59.51 60.23 -40.85
C MET A 456 -59.98 60.69 -42.23
N GLU A 457 -59.83 59.85 -43.27
CA GLU A 457 -60.28 60.16 -44.63
C GLU A 457 -61.81 60.24 -44.71
N LYS A 458 -62.53 59.29 -44.09
CA LYS A 458 -64.00 59.31 -43.97
C LYS A 458 -64.56 60.51 -43.18
N ARG A 459 -63.73 61.21 -42.41
CA ARG A 459 -64.14 62.37 -41.60
C ARG A 459 -63.42 63.66 -41.99
N LYS A 460 -63.05 63.76 -43.27
CA LYS A 460 -63.01 65.05 -43.96
C LYS A 460 -64.44 65.58 -44.15
N ASP A 461 -64.74 66.86 -43.92
CA ASP A 461 -63.99 67.87 -43.15
C ASP A 461 -64.73 68.16 -41.84
N LYS A 462 -64.77 67.12 -41.00
CA LYS A 462 -65.37 67.13 -39.65
C LYS A 462 -64.32 67.02 -38.52
N ILE A 463 -63.11 66.51 -38.81
CA ILE A 463 -61.98 66.55 -37.87
C ILE A 463 -61.27 67.90 -37.99
N SER A 464 -60.95 68.52 -36.85
CA SER A 464 -60.21 69.80 -36.81
C SER A 464 -58.80 69.66 -37.41
N GLN A 465 -58.22 70.77 -37.89
CA GLN A 465 -56.84 70.76 -38.37
C GLN A 465 -55.86 70.37 -37.25
N GLU A 466 -56.09 70.84 -36.03
CA GLU A 466 -55.27 70.54 -34.85
C GLU A 466 -55.30 69.03 -34.50
N ASP A 467 -56.49 68.42 -34.46
CA ASP A 467 -56.62 66.97 -34.19
C ASP A 467 -56.00 66.12 -35.32
N ARG A 468 -56.09 66.57 -36.58
CA ARG A 468 -55.40 65.94 -37.72
C ARG A 468 -53.89 65.98 -37.57
N GLU A 469 -53.33 67.13 -37.21
CA GLU A 469 -51.88 67.27 -36.98
C GLU A 469 -51.43 66.40 -35.81
N ILE A 470 -52.20 66.34 -34.72
CA ILE A 470 -51.93 65.45 -33.58
C ILE A 470 -51.95 63.97 -34.01
N LEU A 471 -52.98 63.51 -34.73
CA LEU A 471 -53.08 62.12 -35.19
C LEU A 471 -51.96 61.76 -36.18
N ASN A 472 -51.63 62.63 -37.12
CA ASN A 472 -50.51 62.42 -38.05
C ASN A 472 -49.15 62.34 -37.31
N ASN A 473 -48.94 63.17 -36.28
CA ASN A 473 -47.74 63.11 -35.45
C ASN A 473 -47.65 61.79 -34.66
N LEU A 474 -48.78 61.27 -34.14
CA LEU A 474 -48.83 59.98 -33.46
C LEU A 474 -48.61 58.80 -34.44
N ILE A 475 -49.17 58.87 -35.66
CA ILE A 475 -48.93 57.90 -36.74
C ILE A 475 -47.43 57.85 -37.08
N ASN A 476 -46.83 58.99 -37.43
CA ASN A 476 -45.40 59.08 -37.75
C ASN A 476 -44.53 58.56 -36.58
N GLY A 477 -44.94 58.90 -35.35
CA GLY A 477 -44.30 58.45 -34.13
C GLY A 477 -44.39 56.94 -33.87
N LEU A 478 -45.40 56.24 -34.41
CA LEU A 478 -45.55 54.79 -34.32
C LEU A 478 -44.88 54.09 -35.51
N GLU A 479 -45.02 54.61 -36.73
CA GLU A 479 -44.30 54.13 -37.92
C GLU A 479 -42.77 54.16 -37.72
N GLY A 480 -42.26 55.18 -37.02
CA GLY A 480 -40.84 55.26 -36.66
C GLY A 480 -40.34 54.19 -35.67
N VAL A 481 -41.22 53.44 -35.01
CA VAL A 481 -40.84 52.35 -34.08
C VAL A 481 -41.35 50.96 -34.48
N VAL A 482 -42.33 50.84 -35.38
CA VAL A 482 -43.03 49.57 -35.65
C VAL A 482 -42.08 48.47 -36.16
N ASN A 483 -41.06 48.83 -36.93
CA ASN A 483 -40.04 47.89 -37.43
C ASN A 483 -38.89 47.66 -36.42
N GLY A 484 -38.94 48.28 -35.23
CA GLY A 484 -37.98 48.12 -34.16
C GLY A 484 -38.11 46.80 -33.39
N GLN A 485 -37.20 46.59 -32.42
CA GLN A 485 -37.18 45.43 -31.53
C GLN A 485 -37.85 45.69 -30.17
N ASP A 486 -38.13 46.95 -29.84
CA ASP A 486 -38.79 47.32 -28.58
C ASP A 486 -40.31 47.10 -28.66
N LYS A 487 -40.74 45.91 -28.26
CA LYS A 487 -42.17 45.54 -28.16
C LYS A 487 -42.97 46.54 -27.32
N ASN A 488 -42.40 47.06 -26.24
CA ASN A 488 -43.12 47.91 -25.30
C ASN A 488 -43.31 49.33 -25.86
N ALA A 489 -42.31 49.86 -26.58
CA ALA A 489 -42.46 51.12 -27.31
C ALA A 489 -43.54 51.03 -28.40
N ILE A 490 -43.59 49.91 -29.14
CA ILE A 490 -44.62 49.65 -30.15
C ILE A 490 -46.02 49.61 -29.51
N ILE A 491 -46.20 48.82 -28.44
CA ILE A 491 -47.49 48.72 -27.74
C ILE A 491 -47.93 50.08 -27.18
N THR A 492 -47.02 50.81 -26.51
CA THR A 492 -47.35 52.11 -25.89
C THR A 492 -47.84 53.11 -26.94
N LYS A 493 -47.10 53.29 -28.03
CA LYS A 493 -47.46 54.21 -29.11
C LYS A 493 -48.71 53.77 -29.88
N THR A 494 -48.98 52.47 -29.97
CA THR A 494 -50.24 51.92 -30.52
C THR A 494 -51.43 52.30 -29.64
N ASN A 495 -51.28 52.19 -28.31
CA ASN A 495 -52.31 52.57 -27.36
C ASN A 495 -52.54 54.10 -27.34
N ASP A 496 -51.48 54.91 -27.39
CA ASP A 496 -51.58 56.37 -27.47
C ASP A 496 -52.35 56.81 -28.72
N LEU A 497 -51.99 56.26 -29.89
CA LEU A 497 -52.68 56.51 -31.15
C LEU A 497 -54.15 56.06 -31.10
N THR A 498 -54.43 54.86 -30.58
CA THR A 498 -55.79 54.32 -30.46
C THR A 498 -56.66 55.18 -29.54
N SER A 499 -56.12 55.57 -28.38
CA SER A 499 -56.80 56.40 -27.39
C SER A 499 -57.17 57.77 -27.96
N LYS A 500 -56.20 58.46 -28.59
CA LYS A 500 -56.45 59.76 -29.19
C LYS A 500 -57.37 59.68 -30.42
N ALA A 501 -57.24 58.64 -31.25
CA ALA A 501 -58.14 58.42 -32.38
C ALA A 501 -59.60 58.24 -31.92
N ASN A 502 -59.84 57.42 -30.90
CA ASN A 502 -61.18 57.26 -30.31
C ASN A 502 -61.73 58.58 -29.75
N GLU A 503 -60.92 59.37 -29.05
CA GLU A 503 -61.32 60.68 -28.51
C GLU A 503 -61.72 61.68 -29.61
N VAL A 504 -60.99 61.67 -30.74
CA VAL A 504 -61.24 62.53 -31.89
C VAL A 504 -62.48 62.08 -32.67
N PHE A 505 -62.57 60.78 -32.99
CA PHE A 505 -63.67 60.24 -33.79
C PHE A 505 -65.01 60.23 -33.03
N ALA A 506 -65.01 60.13 -31.70
CA ALA A 506 -66.22 60.27 -30.89
C ALA A 506 -66.85 61.68 -30.95
N LYS A 507 -66.07 62.71 -31.30
CA LYS A 507 -66.55 64.10 -31.48
C LYS A 507 -66.94 64.42 -32.93
N ALA A 508 -66.66 63.50 -33.87
CA ALA A 508 -66.86 63.68 -35.29
C ALA A 508 -67.77 62.57 -35.83
N GLU A 509 -69.08 62.82 -35.83
CA GLU A 509 -70.06 61.94 -36.48
C GLU A 509 -69.65 61.66 -37.93
N PRO A 510 -69.80 60.43 -38.47
CA PRO A 510 -69.52 60.13 -39.87
C PRO A 510 -70.22 61.12 -40.81
N SER A 511 -69.65 61.40 -41.98
CA SER A 511 -70.45 62.00 -43.06
C SER A 511 -71.57 61.02 -43.44
N GLU A 512 -72.81 61.48 -43.48
CA GLU A 512 -73.86 60.74 -44.19
C GLU A 512 -73.49 60.73 -45.67
N ASP A 513 -73.25 59.54 -46.21
CA ASP A 513 -73.24 59.31 -47.66
C ASP A 513 -74.63 58.76 -48.06
N PRO A 514 -75.14 59.09 -49.25
CA PRO A 514 -76.49 58.70 -49.66
C PRO A 514 -76.60 57.19 -49.93
N GLN A 515 -77.73 56.58 -49.54
CA GLN A 515 -77.99 55.16 -49.74
C GLN A 515 -78.34 54.77 -51.19
N GLU A 516 -77.82 53.59 -51.56
CA GLU A 516 -78.44 52.49 -52.33
C GLU A 516 -79.07 52.73 -53.71
N GLU A 517 -78.50 52.02 -54.70
CA GLU A 517 -79.14 51.00 -55.56
C GLU A 517 -77.96 50.17 -56.14
N GLY A 518 -77.96 48.85 -56.32
CA GLY A 518 -79.04 47.86 -56.24
C GLY A 518 -79.00 46.96 -57.48
N ASP A 519 -78.27 45.84 -57.45
CA ASP A 519 -78.52 44.73 -58.38
C ASP A 519 -78.08 43.38 -57.78
N SER A 520 -78.75 42.31 -58.20
CA SER A 520 -78.70 40.96 -57.62
C SER A 520 -78.62 39.90 -58.70
N THR A 521 -77.64 39.00 -58.63
CA THR A 521 -77.74 37.67 -59.26
C THR A 521 -76.95 36.59 -58.50
N ASP A 522 -77.68 35.54 -58.16
CA ASP A 522 -77.35 34.14 -57.83
C ASP A 522 -75.94 33.59 -58.15
N GLY A 523 -75.50 32.60 -57.34
CA GLY A 523 -74.28 31.81 -57.63
C GLY A 523 -73.82 30.80 -56.57
N GLU A 524 -74.70 29.85 -56.21
CA GLU A 524 -74.48 28.51 -55.61
C GLU A 524 -73.31 28.15 -54.65
N GLU A 525 -73.65 27.30 -53.68
CA GLU A 525 -72.76 26.58 -52.78
C GLU A 525 -71.75 25.68 -53.51
N GLN A 526 -70.53 25.56 -52.98
CA GLN A 526 -69.86 24.25 -52.89
C GLN A 526 -69.22 24.04 -51.52
N GLN A 527 -69.76 23.04 -50.81
CA GLN A 527 -69.12 22.42 -49.66
C GLN A 527 -67.85 21.69 -50.11
N ASN A 528 -66.84 21.61 -49.23
CA ASN A 528 -65.85 20.55 -49.33
C ASN A 528 -65.35 20.14 -47.92
N GLU A 529 -66.13 19.29 -47.25
CA GLU A 529 -65.56 18.41 -46.24
C GLU A 529 -64.83 17.27 -46.96
N GLY A 530 -63.55 17.07 -46.61
CA GLY A 530 -62.69 16.07 -47.22
C GLY A 530 -61.81 15.40 -46.18
N ASN A 531 -62.43 14.60 -45.32
CA ASN A 531 -61.73 13.70 -44.40
C ASN A 531 -60.98 12.63 -45.22
N ASN A 532 -59.74 12.27 -44.86
CA ASN A 532 -59.26 10.92 -45.12
C ASN A 532 -58.16 10.47 -44.17
N GLU A 533 -58.08 9.16 -43.97
CA GLU A 533 -57.40 8.51 -42.86
C GLU A 533 -55.94 8.09 -43.15
N SER A 534 -55.35 7.46 -42.14
CA SER A 534 -54.05 6.78 -42.08
C SER A 534 -53.68 5.88 -43.27
N GLU A 535 -52.37 5.79 -43.57
CA GLU A 535 -51.50 4.66 -43.21
C GLU A 535 -50.04 4.93 -43.63
N GLY A 536 -49.05 4.52 -42.83
CA GLY A 536 -47.61 4.71 -43.09
C GLY A 536 -46.74 4.79 -41.84
#